data_AF-A0A225W3S6-F1
#
_entry.id   AF-A0A225W3S6-F1
#
_cell.length_a   1.000
_cell.length_b   1.000
_cell.length_c   1.000
_cell.angle_alpha   90.00
_cell.angle_beta   90.00
_cell.angle_gamma   90.00
#
_symmetry.space_group_name_H-M   'P 1'
#
loop_
_entity.id
_entity.type
_entity.pdbx_description
1 polymer ?
#
loop_
_entity_poly.entity_id
_entity_poly.type
_entity_poly.pdbx_seq_one_letter_code
_entity_poly.pdbx_strand_id
1 'polypeptide(L)'
;LSFEYPIEFIRTFSDDGKSEWINVLVPGFGRCQVQRSHLEFSAATNNDSGGVTTLTLRVAGVLEGLGMTGVQSLVPFLDSFGLSLTTLAILESYDTSCDDFDGNVIIRCCPNLQELTLSRELVDIQLDFTEYQATPEWSFAWTDVSTVAKSLRDPNNPLAKCTRRLKACLQRTEIADRRLGTTSNFKSSVSALFAMLEVNERLEYLMVESRCTEYEAAFKTFDGKPIYRQREPLPTKCKVAFLSVRSINEQQCKPLKRCRTMVARERSLVEQMDHHVLVNIFAFAALPVIRGVYYEYTA
;
A
#
# COMPACT_ATOMS: atom_id res chain seq x y z
N LEU A 1 -14.49 30.71 -22.50
CA LEU A 1 -13.94 31.28 -21.25
C LEU A 1 -12.67 32.01 -21.61
N SER A 2 -12.54 33.28 -21.23
CA SER A 2 -11.32 34.06 -21.38
C SER A 2 -10.87 34.48 -19.99
N PHE A 3 -9.61 34.22 -19.65
CA PHE A 3 -9.04 34.58 -18.36
C PHE A 3 -8.36 35.95 -18.47
N GLU A 4 -8.56 36.83 -17.49
CA GLU A 4 -7.92 38.16 -17.45
C GLU A 4 -6.41 38.06 -17.21
N TYR A 5 -5.95 36.95 -16.64
CA TYR A 5 -4.54 36.70 -16.31
C TYR A 5 -4.12 35.31 -16.82
N PRO A 6 -2.82 35.12 -17.17
CA PRO A 6 -2.28 33.80 -17.47
C PRO A 6 -2.50 32.85 -16.29
N ILE A 7 -3.05 31.67 -16.56
CA ILE A 7 -3.15 30.61 -15.56
C ILE A 7 -1.88 29.77 -15.63
N GLU A 8 -1.12 29.78 -14.55
CA GLU A 8 0.08 28.97 -14.41
C GLU A 8 -0.27 27.52 -13.99
N PHE A 9 0.70 26.61 -14.16
CA PHE A 9 0.61 25.20 -13.74
C PHE A 9 -0.51 24.39 -14.42
N ILE A 10 -0.91 24.77 -15.63
CA ILE A 10 -1.81 23.98 -16.48
C ILE A 10 -1.09 22.68 -16.87
N ARG A 11 -1.76 21.54 -16.69
CA ARG A 11 -1.25 20.24 -17.14
C ARG A 11 -1.95 19.83 -18.42
N THR A 12 -1.19 19.56 -19.47
CA THR A 12 -1.72 18.89 -20.67
C THR A 12 -1.80 17.39 -20.42
N PHE A 13 -2.77 16.73 -21.04
CA PHE A 13 -2.86 15.27 -21.01
C PHE A 13 -3.50 14.72 -22.27
N SER A 14 -3.12 13.49 -22.63
CA SER A 14 -3.46 12.90 -23.93
C SER A 14 -3.12 13.83 -25.11
N ASP A 15 -2.05 14.64 -24.98
CA ASP A 15 -1.56 15.51 -26.05
C ASP A 15 -0.69 14.68 -27.01
N ASP A 16 -1.08 14.65 -28.29
CA ASP A 16 -0.37 13.98 -29.38
C ASP A 16 0.74 14.85 -30.01
N GLY A 17 0.91 16.08 -29.51
CA GLY A 17 1.85 17.08 -30.01
C GLY A 17 1.44 17.73 -31.35
N LYS A 18 0.27 17.40 -31.91
CA LYS A 18 -0.18 17.83 -33.25
C LYS A 18 -1.59 18.40 -33.27
N SER A 19 -2.47 17.95 -32.40
CA SER A 19 -3.86 18.38 -32.31
C SER A 19 -3.97 19.87 -31.99
N GLU A 20 -4.91 20.55 -32.67
CA GLU A 20 -5.21 21.97 -32.45
C GLU A 20 -5.83 22.19 -31.07
N TRP A 21 -6.73 21.29 -30.65
CA TRP A 21 -7.37 21.31 -29.34
C TRP A 21 -6.70 20.30 -28.42
N ILE A 22 -6.31 20.77 -27.23
CA ILE A 22 -5.58 19.98 -26.24
C ILE A 22 -6.45 19.84 -25.01
N ASN A 23 -6.51 18.64 -24.46
CA ASN A 23 -7.13 18.42 -23.16
C ASN A 23 -6.17 18.90 -22.07
N VAL A 24 -6.67 19.78 -21.21
CA VAL A 24 -5.89 20.38 -20.14
C VAL A 24 -6.62 20.29 -18.80
N LEU A 25 -5.85 20.20 -17.73
CA LEU A 25 -6.34 20.35 -16.36
C LEU A 25 -5.98 21.75 -15.87
N VAL A 26 -7.01 22.56 -15.66
CA VAL A 26 -6.87 23.96 -15.22
C VAL A 26 -7.17 24.04 -13.72
N PRO A 27 -6.24 24.51 -12.89
CA PRO A 27 -6.49 24.69 -11.46
C PRO A 27 -7.76 25.51 -11.20
N GLY A 28 -8.65 25.01 -10.33
CA GLY A 28 -9.93 25.65 -10.01
C GLY A 28 -11.07 25.43 -11.01
N PHE A 29 -10.79 24.96 -12.23
CA PHE A 29 -11.80 24.71 -13.27
C PHE A 29 -11.92 23.24 -13.67
N GLY A 30 -10.88 22.43 -13.44
CA GLY A 30 -10.86 21.01 -13.74
C GLY A 30 -10.51 20.73 -15.21
N ARG A 31 -11.18 19.73 -15.81
CA ARG A 31 -10.92 19.28 -17.19
C ARG A 31 -11.49 20.27 -18.20
N CYS A 32 -10.64 20.78 -19.09
CA CYS A 32 -11.00 21.71 -20.14
C CYS A 32 -10.36 21.32 -21.48
N GLN A 33 -10.83 21.91 -22.57
CA GLN A 33 -10.15 21.91 -23.86
C GLN A 33 -9.71 23.32 -24.20
N VAL A 34 -8.44 23.47 -24.59
CA VAL A 34 -7.84 24.75 -24.95
C VAL A 34 -7.12 24.59 -26.29
N GLN A 35 -7.18 25.61 -27.14
CA GLN A 35 -6.40 25.62 -28.37
C GLN A 35 -4.91 25.70 -28.05
N ARG A 36 -4.09 24.90 -28.75
CA ARG A 36 -2.63 24.84 -28.59
C ARG A 36 -1.98 26.22 -28.70
N SER A 37 -2.51 27.08 -29.56
CA SER A 37 -2.03 28.46 -29.75
C SER A 37 -2.15 29.33 -28.50
N HIS A 38 -2.95 28.93 -27.51
CA HIS A 38 -3.13 29.64 -26.24
C HIS A 38 -2.34 29.01 -25.08
N LEU A 39 -1.47 28.03 -25.35
CA LEU A 39 -0.61 27.40 -24.35
C LEU A 39 0.85 27.75 -24.60
N GLU A 40 1.53 28.18 -23.54
CA GLU A 40 2.98 28.33 -23.52
C GLU A 40 3.61 27.07 -22.90
N PHE A 41 4.32 26.30 -23.72
CA PHE A 41 5.01 25.10 -23.26
C PHE A 41 6.37 25.49 -22.67
N SER A 42 6.50 25.33 -21.36
CA SER A 42 7.81 25.39 -20.71
C SER A 42 8.60 24.12 -21.06
N ALA A 43 9.85 24.28 -21.47
CA ALA A 43 10.73 23.13 -21.74
C ALA A 43 10.83 22.28 -20.47
N ALA A 44 10.70 20.96 -20.63
CA ALA A 44 10.89 20.01 -19.53
C ALA A 44 12.30 20.21 -18.97
N THR A 45 12.41 20.88 -17.83
CA THR A 45 13.60 20.76 -17.01
C THR A 45 13.66 19.29 -16.60
N ASN A 46 14.79 18.63 -16.87
CA ASN A 46 15.07 17.25 -16.45
C ASN A 46 15.15 17.09 -14.92
N ASN A 47 14.40 17.89 -14.18
CA ASN A 47 14.31 17.86 -12.74
C ASN A 47 13.03 17.13 -12.36
N ASP A 48 13.21 15.95 -11.79
CA ASP A 48 12.25 15.06 -11.15
C ASP A 48 11.44 15.69 -9.99
N SER A 49 11.13 16.99 -10.00
CA SER A 49 10.82 17.72 -8.76
C SER A 49 9.44 18.37 -8.65
N GLY A 50 8.44 18.01 -9.47
CA GLY A 50 7.16 18.76 -9.46
C GLY A 50 5.88 17.99 -9.75
N GLY A 51 5.91 16.65 -9.74
CA GLY A 51 4.71 15.83 -9.92
C GLY A 51 3.86 15.75 -8.65
N VAL A 52 2.56 15.50 -8.80
CA VAL A 52 1.74 15.09 -7.65
C VAL A 52 2.23 13.71 -7.24
N THR A 53 2.77 13.57 -6.03
CA THR A 53 3.29 12.30 -5.49
C THR A 53 2.25 11.58 -4.63
N THR A 54 1.34 12.34 -4.01
CA THR A 54 0.25 11.83 -3.18
C THR A 54 -1.08 12.36 -3.69
N LEU A 55 -2.03 11.46 -3.91
CA LEU A 55 -3.37 11.83 -4.36
C LEU A 55 -4.44 11.03 -3.62
N THR A 56 -5.46 11.74 -3.12
CA THR A 56 -6.67 11.12 -2.56
C THR A 56 -7.86 11.53 -3.40
N LEU A 57 -8.50 10.56 -4.03
CA LEU A 57 -9.72 10.73 -4.79
C LEU A 57 -10.88 10.22 -3.96
N ARG A 58 -11.86 11.10 -3.72
CA ARG A 58 -13.15 10.69 -3.17
C ARG A 58 -14.17 10.67 -4.29
N VAL A 59 -14.64 9.49 -4.64
CA VAL A 59 -15.69 9.32 -5.64
C VAL A 59 -17.02 9.37 -4.90
N ALA A 60 -17.69 10.51 -4.96
CA ALA A 60 -19.01 10.72 -4.36
C ALA A 60 -20.05 10.89 -5.47
N GLY A 61 -21.00 9.98 -5.58
CA GLY A 61 -22.11 10.12 -6.52
C GLY A 61 -22.89 8.83 -6.78
N VAL A 62 -24.21 8.96 -6.78
CA VAL A 62 -25.14 7.97 -7.33
C VAL A 62 -25.08 8.11 -8.85
N LEU A 63 -24.48 7.16 -9.57
CA LEU A 63 -24.62 7.06 -11.03
C LEU A 63 -25.97 6.39 -11.37
N GLU A 64 -27.08 6.90 -10.82
CA GLU A 64 -28.41 6.52 -11.29
C GLU A 64 -28.67 7.26 -12.60
N GLY A 65 -28.72 6.49 -13.69
CA GLY A 65 -29.19 6.98 -15.00
C GLY A 65 -28.12 7.36 -16.03
N LEU A 66 -26.83 7.38 -15.66
CA LEU A 66 -25.73 7.49 -16.62
C LEU A 66 -24.94 6.19 -16.58
N GLY A 67 -25.33 5.25 -17.44
CA GLY A 67 -24.60 3.99 -17.60
C GLY A 67 -23.10 4.25 -17.74
N MET A 68 -22.31 3.54 -16.93
CA MET A 68 -20.93 3.15 -17.24
C MET A 68 -19.96 4.27 -17.65
N THR A 69 -19.55 5.21 -16.77
CA THR A 69 -18.45 6.15 -17.15
C THR A 69 -17.48 6.58 -16.04
N GLY A 70 -17.71 6.26 -14.76
CA GLY A 70 -16.80 6.69 -13.66
C GLY A 70 -15.37 6.15 -13.83
N VAL A 71 -15.23 4.86 -14.11
CA VAL A 71 -13.92 4.20 -14.27
C VAL A 71 -13.23 4.62 -15.57
N GLN A 72 -14.00 4.79 -16.65
CA GLN A 72 -13.45 5.20 -17.95
C GLN A 72 -12.90 6.62 -17.94
N SER A 73 -13.42 7.50 -17.06
CA SER A 73 -12.86 8.84 -16.87
C SER A 73 -11.66 8.88 -15.91
N LEU A 74 -11.53 7.87 -15.03
CA LEU A 74 -10.41 7.73 -14.11
C LEU A 74 -9.10 7.37 -14.85
N VAL A 75 -9.14 6.49 -15.85
CA VAL A 75 -7.93 6.05 -16.57
C VAL A 75 -7.19 7.23 -17.22
N PRO A 76 -7.84 8.06 -18.06
CA PRO A 76 -7.17 9.20 -18.68
C PRO A 76 -6.69 10.23 -17.65
N PHE A 77 -7.39 10.33 -16.52
CA PHE A 77 -6.98 11.19 -15.42
C PHE A 77 -5.72 10.66 -14.72
N LEU A 78 -5.66 9.36 -14.41
CA LEU A 78 -4.48 8.73 -13.82
C LEU A 78 -3.31 8.72 -14.81
N ASP A 79 -3.53 8.51 -16.10
CA ASP A 79 -2.47 8.60 -17.12
C ASP A 79 -1.74 9.97 -17.11
N SER A 80 -2.43 11.03 -16.67
CA SER A 80 -1.91 12.39 -16.66
C SER A 80 -0.90 12.66 -15.52
N PHE A 81 -1.04 11.95 -14.40
CA PHE A 81 -0.27 12.22 -13.16
C PHE A 81 0.36 10.96 -12.56
N GLY A 82 0.00 9.78 -13.05
CA GLY A 82 0.29 8.49 -12.44
C GLY A 82 1.77 8.14 -12.40
N LEU A 83 2.55 8.60 -13.39
CA LEU A 83 3.99 8.41 -13.41
C LEU A 83 4.70 9.02 -12.18
N SER A 84 4.19 10.11 -11.62
CA SER A 84 4.78 10.73 -10.42
C SER A 84 4.18 10.24 -9.11
N LEU A 85 3.08 9.48 -9.14
CA LEU A 85 2.38 9.05 -7.94
C LEU A 85 3.15 7.94 -7.22
N THR A 86 3.47 8.19 -5.96
CA THR A 86 3.97 7.18 -5.01
C THR A 86 2.87 6.71 -4.07
N THR A 87 1.86 7.54 -3.82
CA THR A 87 0.74 7.22 -2.92
C THR A 87 -0.59 7.61 -3.57
N LEU A 88 -1.52 6.65 -3.64
CA LEU A 88 -2.86 6.87 -4.16
C LEU A 88 -3.90 6.31 -3.20
N ALA A 89 -4.93 7.09 -2.91
CA ALA A 89 -6.11 6.65 -2.17
C ALA A 89 -7.35 6.89 -3.01
N ILE A 90 -8.16 5.86 -3.24
CA ILE A 90 -9.46 5.95 -3.91
C ILE A 90 -10.52 5.55 -2.89
N LEU A 91 -11.35 6.52 -2.53
CA LEU A 91 -12.40 6.39 -1.52
C LEU A 91 -13.75 6.48 -2.23
N GLU A 92 -14.37 5.34 -2.48
CA GLU A 92 -15.69 5.28 -3.10
C GLU A 92 -16.79 5.40 -2.03
N SER A 93 -17.77 6.28 -2.26
CA SER A 93 -18.98 6.33 -1.46
C SER A 93 -20.01 5.33 -1.97
N TYR A 94 -20.88 4.89 -1.05
CA TYR A 94 -22.00 3.98 -1.28
C TYR A 94 -22.73 4.18 -2.61
N ASP A 95 -23.18 3.05 -3.18
CA ASP A 95 -24.17 2.96 -4.26
C ASP A 95 -23.65 3.06 -5.70
N THR A 96 -22.39 2.68 -5.94
CA THR A 96 -21.94 2.34 -7.30
C THR A 96 -21.69 0.84 -7.38
N SER A 97 -22.59 0.12 -8.05
CA SER A 97 -22.45 -1.27 -8.49
C SER A 97 -21.38 -1.41 -9.59
N CYS A 98 -20.21 -0.81 -9.37
CA CYS A 98 -19.10 -0.91 -10.28
C CYS A 98 -18.34 -2.21 -10.00
N ASP A 99 -18.99 -3.33 -10.32
CA ASP A 99 -18.42 -4.68 -10.22
C ASP A 99 -17.27 -4.90 -11.23
N ASP A 100 -17.11 -4.02 -12.22
CA ASP A 100 -16.11 -4.12 -13.29
C ASP A 100 -14.84 -3.28 -13.07
N PHE A 101 -14.55 -2.83 -11.84
CA PHE A 101 -13.31 -2.09 -11.60
C PHE A 101 -12.09 -3.03 -11.59
N ASP A 102 -11.41 -3.14 -12.73
CA ASP A 102 -10.12 -3.81 -12.81
C ASP A 102 -9.01 -2.94 -12.17
N GLY A 103 -8.60 -3.33 -10.97
CA GLY A 103 -7.49 -2.69 -10.26
C GLY A 103 -6.22 -2.60 -11.11
N ASN A 104 -5.94 -3.56 -11.99
CA ASN A 104 -4.73 -3.57 -12.84
C ASN A 104 -4.55 -2.29 -13.64
N VAL A 105 -5.64 -1.60 -13.97
CA VAL A 105 -5.60 -0.31 -14.65
C VAL A 105 -4.84 0.74 -13.84
N ILE A 106 -5.02 0.80 -12.52
CA ILE A 106 -4.29 1.76 -11.66
C ILE A 106 -2.79 1.48 -11.70
N ILE A 107 -2.37 0.21 -11.59
CA ILE A 107 -0.94 -0.13 -11.60
C ILE A 107 -0.29 0.25 -12.93
N ARG A 108 -1.00 0.05 -14.05
CA ARG A 108 -0.49 0.45 -15.37
C ARG A 108 -0.33 1.97 -15.49
N CYS A 109 -1.27 2.74 -14.94
CA CYS A 109 -1.19 4.20 -14.94
C CYS A 109 -0.13 4.73 -13.96
N CYS A 110 0.11 4.02 -12.86
CA CYS A 110 0.95 4.45 -11.73
C CYS A 110 2.08 3.43 -11.44
N PRO A 111 3.12 3.36 -12.29
CA PRO A 111 4.18 2.36 -12.16
C PRO A 111 5.10 2.58 -10.95
N ASN A 112 5.18 3.82 -10.43
CA ASN A 112 6.03 4.18 -9.28
C ASN A 112 5.28 4.13 -7.95
N LEU A 113 4.08 3.54 -7.92
CA LEU A 113 3.21 3.52 -6.76
C LEU A 113 3.79 2.62 -5.66
N GLN A 114 4.03 3.21 -4.49
CA GLN A 114 4.52 2.55 -3.30
C GLN A 114 3.38 2.19 -2.34
N GLU A 115 2.31 2.97 -2.31
CA GLU A 115 1.15 2.73 -1.45
C GLU A 115 -0.16 2.97 -2.20
N LEU A 116 -1.10 2.02 -2.09
CA LEU A 116 -2.46 2.13 -2.64
C LEU A 116 -3.49 1.86 -1.56
N THR A 117 -4.40 2.81 -1.35
CA THR A 117 -5.58 2.61 -0.50
C THR A 117 -6.82 2.58 -1.37
N LEU A 118 -7.61 1.52 -1.22
CA LEU A 118 -8.91 1.38 -1.86
C LEU A 118 -9.96 1.21 -0.78
N SER A 119 -10.98 2.06 -0.80
CA SER A 119 -12.07 2.03 0.17
C SER A 119 -13.40 1.93 -0.57
N ARG A 120 -14.21 0.97 -0.12
CA ARG A 120 -15.56 0.69 -0.61
C ARG A 120 -16.50 0.43 0.55
N GLU A 121 -17.75 0.11 0.24
CA GLU A 121 -18.79 -0.12 1.23
C GLU A 121 -18.42 -1.16 2.28
N LEU A 122 -17.85 -2.31 1.90
CA LEU A 122 -17.58 -3.42 2.83
C LEU A 122 -16.11 -3.57 3.22
N VAL A 123 -15.19 -3.08 2.38
CA VAL A 123 -13.76 -3.33 2.52
C VAL A 123 -12.99 -2.04 2.28
N ASP A 124 -12.13 -1.69 3.24
CA ASP A 124 -11.01 -0.78 3.00
C ASP A 124 -9.71 -1.58 3.05
N ILE A 125 -8.91 -1.48 2.00
CA ILE A 125 -7.65 -2.20 1.87
C ILE A 125 -6.53 -1.21 1.57
N GLN A 126 -5.44 -1.34 2.32
CA GLN A 126 -4.19 -0.61 2.07
C GLN A 126 -3.11 -1.61 1.66
N LEU A 127 -2.55 -1.36 0.48
CA LEU A 127 -1.48 -2.14 -0.13
C LEU A 127 -0.18 -1.35 -0.05
N ASP A 128 0.89 -2.08 0.25
CA ASP A 128 2.26 -1.59 0.40
C ASP A 128 3.14 -2.35 -0.60
N PHE A 129 3.68 -1.60 -1.56
CA PHE A 129 4.50 -2.10 -2.66
C PHE A 129 5.99 -1.78 -2.47
N THR A 130 6.40 -1.23 -1.33
CA THR A 130 7.79 -0.82 -1.07
C THR A 130 8.80 -1.98 -1.15
N GLU A 131 8.36 -3.22 -0.87
CA GLU A 131 9.18 -4.42 -1.01
C GLU A 131 9.30 -4.93 -2.47
N TYR A 132 8.51 -4.38 -3.40
CA TYR A 132 8.47 -4.80 -4.80
C TYR A 132 9.34 -3.91 -5.69
N GLN A 133 10.17 -4.53 -6.53
CA GLN A 133 10.91 -3.81 -7.58
C GLN A 133 10.00 -3.37 -8.74
N ALA A 134 8.89 -4.09 -8.95
CA ALA A 134 7.83 -3.74 -9.89
C ALA A 134 6.50 -4.18 -9.28
N THR A 135 5.48 -3.32 -9.40
CA THR A 135 4.16 -3.56 -8.79
C THR A 135 3.53 -4.80 -9.43
N PRO A 136 3.15 -5.82 -8.64
CA PRO A 136 2.65 -7.09 -9.18
C PRO A 136 1.31 -6.92 -9.88
N GLU A 137 1.04 -7.71 -10.93
CA GLU A 137 -0.32 -7.83 -11.46
C GLU A 137 -1.26 -8.43 -10.41
N TRP A 138 -2.47 -7.91 -10.34
CA TRP A 138 -3.44 -8.14 -9.28
C TRP A 138 -4.82 -8.37 -9.90
N SER A 139 -5.21 -9.63 -10.05
CA SER A 139 -6.55 -10.01 -10.48
C SER A 139 -7.35 -10.46 -9.27
N PHE A 140 -8.08 -9.54 -8.64
CA PHE A 140 -8.86 -9.90 -7.46
C PHE A 140 -10.09 -9.02 -7.20
N ALA A 141 -11.21 -9.66 -6.88
CA ALA A 141 -12.46 -9.03 -6.47
C ALA A 141 -12.37 -8.62 -4.98
N TRP A 142 -11.85 -7.42 -4.72
CA TRP A 142 -11.64 -6.89 -3.38
C TRP A 142 -12.90 -6.34 -2.68
N THR A 143 -14.05 -6.44 -3.35
CA THR A 143 -15.36 -6.01 -2.87
C THR A 143 -15.98 -6.96 -1.85
N ASP A 144 -15.69 -8.26 -1.95
CA ASP A 144 -16.24 -9.29 -1.07
C ASP A 144 -15.24 -9.69 0.03
N VAL A 145 -15.66 -9.53 1.29
CA VAL A 145 -14.81 -9.79 2.47
C VAL A 145 -14.34 -11.24 2.52
N SER A 146 -15.22 -12.20 2.21
CA SER A 146 -14.88 -13.63 2.25
C SER A 146 -13.82 -13.98 1.21
N THR A 147 -13.93 -13.40 0.03
CA THR A 147 -13.01 -13.60 -1.08
C THR A 147 -11.67 -12.94 -0.76
N VAL A 148 -11.66 -11.71 -0.19
CA VAL A 148 -10.43 -11.03 0.24
C VAL A 148 -9.71 -11.88 1.27
N ALA A 149 -10.44 -12.34 2.29
CA ALA A 149 -9.87 -13.18 3.35
C ALA A 149 -9.25 -14.48 2.81
N LYS A 150 -9.89 -15.13 1.83
CA LYS A 150 -9.33 -16.32 1.15
C LYS A 150 -8.03 -16.01 0.43
N SER A 151 -7.97 -14.90 -0.32
CA SER A 151 -6.75 -14.48 -1.02
C SER A 151 -5.61 -14.14 -0.05
N LEU A 152 -5.93 -13.47 1.06
CA LEU A 152 -4.95 -13.15 2.10
C LEU A 152 -4.47 -14.37 2.90
N ARG A 153 -5.24 -15.46 2.90
CA ARG A 153 -4.85 -16.71 3.56
C ARG A 153 -3.78 -17.48 2.77
N ASP A 154 -3.72 -17.32 1.45
CA ASP A 154 -2.72 -17.98 0.61
C ASP A 154 -1.40 -17.19 0.62
N PRO A 155 -0.30 -17.74 1.20
CA PRO A 155 0.99 -17.04 1.24
C PRO A 155 1.63 -16.82 -0.13
N ASN A 156 1.21 -17.58 -1.15
CA ASN A 156 1.69 -17.41 -2.52
C ASN A 156 0.97 -16.29 -3.26
N ASN A 157 -0.19 -15.84 -2.76
CA ASN A 157 -0.94 -14.77 -3.38
C ASN A 157 -0.21 -13.43 -3.20
N PRO A 158 0.05 -12.66 -4.27
CA PRO A 158 0.67 -11.33 -4.17
C PRO A 158 -0.05 -10.40 -3.19
N LEU A 159 -1.38 -10.51 -3.11
CA LEU A 159 -2.22 -9.71 -2.20
C LEU A 159 -1.86 -9.97 -0.74
N ALA A 160 -1.60 -11.22 -0.35
CA ALA A 160 -1.21 -11.56 1.03
C ALA A 160 0.13 -10.91 1.43
N LYS A 161 1.00 -10.63 0.45
CA LYS A 161 2.31 -10.00 0.67
C LYS A 161 2.25 -8.48 0.71
N CYS A 162 1.49 -7.85 -0.20
CA CYS A 162 1.39 -6.39 -0.27
C CYS A 162 0.34 -5.83 0.68
N THR A 163 -0.69 -6.59 1.06
CA THR A 163 -1.72 -6.08 1.98
C THR A 163 -1.13 -5.77 3.34
N ARG A 164 -1.41 -4.57 3.80
CA ARG A 164 -0.87 -4.01 5.04
C ARG A 164 -1.97 -3.75 6.04
N ARG A 165 -3.04 -3.08 5.61
CA ARG A 165 -4.21 -2.82 6.45
C ARG A 165 -5.45 -3.33 5.74
N LEU A 166 -6.32 -3.94 6.53
CA LEU A 166 -7.65 -4.35 6.09
C LEU A 166 -8.66 -3.83 7.12
N LYS A 167 -9.72 -3.20 6.64
CA LYS A 167 -10.92 -2.89 7.41
C LYS A 167 -12.11 -3.56 6.75
N ALA A 168 -12.87 -4.33 7.52
CA ALA A 168 -14.07 -5.01 7.07
C ALA A 168 -15.31 -4.43 7.79
N CYS A 169 -16.23 -3.86 7.03
CA CYS A 169 -17.46 -3.23 7.53
C CYS A 169 -18.66 -4.18 7.44
N LEU A 170 -18.68 -5.24 8.27
CA LEU A 170 -19.65 -6.33 8.18
C LEU A 170 -21.08 -5.95 8.61
N GLN A 171 -21.22 -4.90 9.43
CA GLN A 171 -22.53 -4.33 9.78
C GLN A 171 -23.38 -3.95 8.55
N ARG A 172 -22.74 -3.56 7.45
CA ARG A 172 -23.40 -3.14 6.21
C ARG A 172 -23.88 -4.34 5.39
N THR A 173 -23.17 -5.46 5.44
CA THR A 173 -23.57 -6.72 4.81
C THR A 173 -24.93 -7.18 5.35
N GLU A 174 -25.14 -7.10 6.67
CA GLU A 174 -26.42 -7.45 7.29
C GLU A 174 -27.58 -6.55 6.84
N ILE A 175 -27.31 -5.27 6.58
CA ILE A 175 -28.32 -4.31 6.08
C ILE A 175 -28.67 -4.61 4.63
N ALA A 176 -27.66 -4.85 3.78
CA ALA A 176 -27.85 -5.19 2.37
C ALA A 176 -28.59 -6.53 2.19
N ASP A 177 -28.19 -7.56 2.95
CA ASP A 177 -28.82 -8.89 2.92
C ASP A 177 -30.30 -8.81 3.33
N ARG A 178 -30.62 -8.00 4.36
CA ARG A 178 -31.99 -7.80 4.81
C ARG A 178 -32.86 -7.06 3.79
N ARG A 179 -32.26 -6.20 2.95
CA ARG A 179 -32.95 -5.53 1.84
C ARG A 179 -33.22 -6.47 0.66
N LEU A 180 -32.32 -7.42 0.41
CA LEU A 180 -32.39 -8.36 -0.72
C LEU A 180 -33.08 -9.69 -0.39
N GLY A 181 -33.41 -9.95 0.89
CA GLY A 181 -34.02 -11.21 1.32
C GLY A 181 -33.08 -12.41 1.25
N THR A 182 -31.76 -12.18 1.20
CA THR A 182 -30.73 -13.21 1.13
C THR A 182 -30.30 -13.68 2.51
N THR A 183 -29.86 -14.94 2.61
CA THR A 183 -29.24 -15.47 3.84
C THR A 183 -27.93 -14.74 4.09
N SER A 184 -27.75 -14.21 5.30
CA SER A 184 -26.63 -13.32 5.54
C SER A 184 -25.27 -14.00 5.42
N ASN A 185 -24.40 -13.42 4.58
CA ASN A 185 -22.99 -13.84 4.42
C ASN A 185 -22.10 -13.36 5.58
N PHE A 186 -22.68 -12.82 6.64
CA PHE A 186 -21.98 -12.32 7.81
C PHE A 186 -21.10 -13.40 8.46
N LYS A 187 -21.70 -14.54 8.87
CA LYS A 187 -20.96 -15.60 9.59
C LYS A 187 -19.85 -16.21 8.74
N SER A 188 -20.08 -16.38 7.43
CA SER A 188 -19.05 -16.87 6.52
C SER A 188 -17.90 -15.87 6.39
N SER A 189 -18.19 -14.57 6.35
CA SER A 189 -17.16 -13.52 6.27
C SER A 189 -16.33 -13.43 7.54
N VAL A 190 -16.96 -13.48 8.72
CA VAL A 190 -16.22 -13.52 10.00
C VAL A 190 -15.35 -14.77 10.09
N SER A 191 -15.90 -15.94 9.75
CA SER A 191 -15.16 -17.20 9.77
C SER A 191 -13.97 -17.18 8.79
N ALA A 192 -14.15 -16.58 7.61
CA ALA A 192 -13.07 -16.44 6.63
C ALA A 192 -11.95 -15.50 7.13
N LEU A 193 -12.30 -14.36 7.75
CA LEU A 193 -11.33 -13.45 8.36
C LEU A 193 -10.56 -14.12 9.50
N PHE A 194 -11.25 -14.91 10.33
CA PHE A 194 -10.62 -15.66 11.42
C PHE A 194 -9.63 -16.69 10.87
N ALA A 195 -10.06 -17.53 9.92
CA ALA A 195 -9.21 -18.54 9.28
C ALA A 195 -8.03 -17.93 8.50
N MET A 196 -8.18 -16.69 8.02
CA MET A 196 -7.09 -15.92 7.42
C MET A 196 -6.06 -15.52 8.48
N LEU A 197 -6.47 -15.00 9.64
CA LEU A 197 -5.55 -14.59 10.72
C LEU A 197 -4.73 -15.75 11.30
N GLU A 198 -5.25 -16.97 11.25
CA GLU A 198 -4.54 -18.19 11.68
C GLU A 198 -3.30 -18.49 10.83
N VAL A 199 -3.31 -18.12 9.55
CA VAL A 199 -2.27 -18.49 8.58
C VAL A 199 -1.48 -17.28 8.08
N ASN A 200 -2.13 -16.12 7.96
CA ASN A 200 -1.50 -14.93 7.46
C ASN A 200 -0.49 -14.41 8.51
N GLU A 201 0.76 -14.22 8.10
CA GLU A 201 1.84 -13.73 8.95
C GLU A 201 2.32 -12.33 8.55
N ARG A 202 1.62 -11.61 7.67
CA ARG A 202 2.09 -10.33 7.09
C ARG A 202 1.14 -9.15 7.31
N LEU A 203 -0.14 -9.42 7.53
CA LEU A 203 -1.15 -8.40 7.80
C LEU A 203 -0.83 -7.72 9.13
N GLU A 204 -0.61 -6.41 9.05
CA GLU A 204 -0.22 -5.59 10.19
C GLU A 204 -1.43 -5.04 10.93
N TYR A 205 -2.51 -4.72 10.21
CA TYR A 205 -3.69 -4.14 10.80
C TYR A 205 -4.96 -4.80 10.26
N LEU A 206 -5.80 -5.28 11.16
CA LEU A 206 -7.17 -5.69 10.86
C LEU A 206 -8.14 -4.92 11.74
N MET A 207 -9.15 -4.31 11.13
CA MET A 207 -10.32 -3.76 11.81
C MET A 207 -11.56 -4.48 11.32
N VAL A 208 -12.39 -4.98 12.23
CA VAL A 208 -13.68 -5.61 11.91
C VAL A 208 -14.78 -4.83 12.62
N GLU A 209 -15.62 -4.14 11.84
CA GLU A 209 -16.84 -3.50 12.36
C GLU A 209 -18.02 -4.47 12.22
N SER A 210 -18.69 -4.75 13.33
CA SER A 210 -19.70 -5.80 13.39
C SER A 210 -20.78 -5.51 14.43
N ARG A 211 -21.99 -6.02 14.21
CA ARG A 211 -23.09 -6.02 15.21
C ARG A 211 -23.06 -7.23 16.14
N CYS A 212 -22.15 -8.17 15.93
CA CYS A 212 -22.06 -9.38 16.74
C CYS A 212 -20.84 -9.29 17.66
N THR A 213 -21.02 -9.38 18.97
CA THR A 213 -19.91 -9.34 19.94
C THR A 213 -19.28 -10.72 20.19
N GLU A 214 -19.91 -11.80 19.73
CA GLU A 214 -19.51 -13.19 20.03
C GLU A 214 -18.06 -13.52 19.59
N TYR A 215 -17.55 -12.81 18.58
CA TYR A 215 -16.23 -13.06 18.00
C TYR A 215 -15.13 -12.15 18.53
N GLU A 216 -15.46 -11.09 19.28
CA GLU A 216 -14.48 -10.07 19.73
C GLU A 216 -13.30 -10.70 20.48
N ALA A 217 -13.61 -11.53 21.47
CA ALA A 217 -12.59 -12.21 22.29
C ALA A 217 -11.68 -13.12 21.44
N ALA A 218 -12.22 -13.76 20.40
CA ALA A 218 -11.49 -14.65 19.53
C ALA A 218 -10.50 -13.87 18.63
N PHE A 219 -10.93 -12.74 18.06
CA PHE A 219 -10.06 -11.86 17.25
C PHE A 219 -8.95 -11.22 18.09
N LYS A 220 -9.25 -10.82 19.33
CA LYS A 220 -8.29 -10.22 20.26
C LYS A 220 -7.11 -11.13 20.58
N THR A 221 -7.24 -12.45 20.43
CA THR A 221 -6.11 -13.40 20.59
C THR A 221 -5.01 -13.22 19.56
N PHE A 222 -5.28 -12.53 18.44
CA PHE A 222 -4.29 -12.23 17.39
C PHE A 222 -3.68 -10.84 17.52
N ASP A 223 -4.25 -9.98 18.37
CA ASP A 223 -3.71 -8.65 18.64
C ASP A 223 -2.37 -8.75 19.38
N GLY A 224 -1.44 -7.87 19.04
CA GLY A 224 -0.11 -7.83 19.66
C GLY A 224 0.87 -8.92 19.20
N LYS A 225 0.48 -9.82 18.28
CA LYS A 225 1.38 -10.86 17.76
C LYS A 225 2.43 -10.27 16.80
N PRO A 226 3.71 -10.69 16.87
CA PRO A 226 4.71 -10.29 15.90
C PRO A 226 4.39 -10.87 14.51
N ILE A 227 4.69 -10.12 13.46
CA ILE A 227 4.49 -10.54 12.07
C ILE A 227 5.79 -10.58 11.28
N TYR A 228 5.81 -11.37 10.20
CA TYR A 228 6.91 -11.50 9.28
C TYR A 228 6.95 -10.32 8.28
N ARG A 229 7.15 -9.12 8.82
CA ARG A 229 7.39 -7.89 8.07
C ARG A 229 8.44 -7.05 8.77
N GLN A 230 9.39 -6.51 8.01
CA GLN A 230 10.46 -5.65 8.52
C GLN A 230 10.28 -4.25 7.95
N ARG A 231 10.00 -3.29 8.82
CA ARG A 231 9.80 -1.89 8.41
C ARG A 231 10.96 -1.00 8.79
N GLU A 232 11.42 -1.15 10.02
CA GLU A 232 12.55 -0.39 10.51
C GLU A 232 13.79 -1.25 10.47
N PRO A 233 14.78 -0.92 9.61
CA PRO A 233 16.05 -1.60 9.68
C PRO A 233 16.67 -1.37 11.06
N LEU A 234 17.40 -2.36 11.55
CA LEU A 234 18.10 -2.27 12.83
C LEU A 234 18.80 -0.89 12.98
N PRO A 235 18.60 -0.14 14.08
CA PRO A 235 19.14 1.20 14.23
C PRO A 235 20.63 1.26 13.95
N THR A 236 21.10 2.32 13.29
CA THR A 236 22.52 2.46 12.91
C THR A 236 23.44 2.33 14.12
N LYS A 237 23.04 2.79 15.30
CA LYS A 237 23.79 2.61 16.55
C LYS A 237 23.99 1.13 16.91
N CYS A 238 22.97 0.30 16.73
CA CYS A 238 23.05 -1.15 16.97
C CYS A 238 23.89 -1.85 15.91
N LYS A 239 23.74 -1.47 14.63
CA LYS A 239 24.60 -1.95 13.53
C LYS A 239 26.07 -1.62 13.80
N VAL A 240 26.36 -0.37 14.18
CA VAL A 240 27.71 0.09 14.54
C VAL A 240 28.22 -0.62 15.79
N ALA A 241 27.41 -0.79 16.84
CA ALA A 241 27.83 -1.53 18.03
C ALA A 241 28.20 -2.99 17.71
N PHE A 242 27.38 -3.67 16.90
CA PHE A 242 27.67 -5.02 16.42
C PHE A 242 28.98 -5.07 15.62
N LEU A 243 29.15 -4.11 14.70
CA LEU A 243 30.38 -4.01 13.90
C LEU A 243 31.58 -3.53 14.72
N SER A 244 31.40 -2.85 15.86
CA SER A 244 32.50 -2.37 16.73
C SER A 244 33.13 -3.48 17.56
N VAL A 245 32.49 -4.66 17.68
CA VAL A 245 33.12 -5.88 18.19
C VAL A 245 34.38 -6.24 17.37
N ARG A 246 34.47 -5.74 16.13
CA ARG A 246 35.62 -5.82 15.21
C ARG A 246 36.91 -5.18 15.75
N SER A 247 36.85 -4.20 16.66
CA SER A 247 38.02 -3.39 17.04
C SER A 247 38.63 -3.70 18.41
N ILE A 248 38.00 -4.53 19.24
CA ILE A 248 38.50 -4.80 20.59
C ILE A 248 39.70 -5.78 20.57
N ASN A 249 39.79 -6.64 19.54
CA ASN A 249 40.86 -7.64 19.43
C ASN A 249 42.19 -7.10 18.87
N GLU A 250 42.25 -5.84 18.41
CA GLU A 250 43.49 -5.24 17.90
C GLU A 250 44.21 -4.35 18.93
N GLN A 251 43.55 -3.94 20.02
CA GLN A 251 44.09 -2.92 20.94
C GLN A 251 44.39 -3.37 22.38
N GLN A 252 44.37 -4.68 22.68
CA GLN A 252 44.89 -5.18 23.95
C GLN A 252 45.95 -6.25 23.77
N CYS A 253 47.20 -5.81 23.52
CA CYS A 253 48.41 -6.46 24.05
C CYS A 253 49.59 -5.48 23.96
N LYS A 254 49.83 -4.70 25.03
CA LYS A 254 51.19 -4.23 25.31
C LYS A 254 52.02 -5.48 25.63
N PRO A 255 53.20 -5.70 25.03
CA PRO A 255 53.98 -6.89 25.31
C PRO A 255 54.63 -6.76 26.69
N LEU A 256 53.99 -7.29 27.72
CA LEU A 256 54.68 -7.69 28.94
C LEU A 256 55.24 -9.09 28.73
N LYS A 257 56.55 -9.21 28.98
CA LYS A 257 57.43 -10.31 28.59
C LYS A 257 56.92 -11.69 29.03
N ARG A 258 57.02 -12.64 28.09
CA ARG A 258 57.00 -14.11 28.21
C ARG A 258 55.70 -14.79 28.69
N CYS A 259 54.98 -15.36 27.71
CA CYS A 259 54.59 -16.77 27.73
C CYS A 259 54.44 -17.28 26.29
N ARG A 260 55.15 -18.37 25.97
CA ARG A 260 54.94 -19.15 24.74
C ARG A 260 53.72 -20.03 24.98
N THR A 261 52.60 -19.69 24.35
CA THR A 261 51.52 -20.64 24.11
C THR A 261 50.93 -20.29 22.75
N MET A 262 51.05 -21.22 21.79
CA MET A 262 50.36 -21.13 20.51
C MET A 262 48.85 -21.15 20.79
N VAL A 263 48.22 -19.99 20.75
CA VAL A 263 46.78 -19.91 20.53
C VAL A 263 46.65 -19.35 19.13
N ALA A 264 46.16 -20.20 18.21
CA ALA A 264 45.76 -19.77 16.89
C ALA A 264 44.89 -18.52 17.05
N ARG A 265 45.24 -17.45 16.35
CA ARG A 265 44.46 -16.23 16.29
C ARG A 265 43.09 -16.63 15.73
N GLU A 266 42.12 -16.90 16.59
CA GLU A 266 40.72 -17.00 16.18
C GLU A 266 40.37 -15.60 15.67
N ARG A 267 40.48 -15.41 14.35
CA ARG A 267 39.85 -14.28 13.67
C ARG A 267 38.41 -14.26 14.16
N SER A 268 37.93 -13.11 14.64
CA SER A 268 36.55 -13.05 15.10
C SER A 268 35.66 -13.55 13.97
N LEU A 269 34.66 -14.39 14.25
CA LEU A 269 33.75 -14.90 13.22
C LEU A 269 33.14 -13.75 12.39
N VAL A 270 33.01 -12.57 13.03
CA VAL A 270 32.59 -11.29 12.45
C VAL A 270 33.54 -10.77 11.36
N GLU A 271 34.84 -11.02 11.43
CA GLU A 271 35.81 -10.64 10.37
C GLU A 271 35.66 -11.48 9.09
N GLN A 272 35.06 -12.66 9.19
CA GLN A 272 34.88 -13.58 8.06
C GLN A 272 33.49 -13.45 7.42
N MET A 273 32.60 -12.65 8.01
CA MET A 273 31.24 -12.50 7.54
C MET A 273 31.20 -11.53 6.36
N ASP A 274 30.69 -12.02 5.23
CA ASP A 274 30.46 -11.18 4.07
C ASP A 274 29.30 -10.20 4.30
N HIS A 275 29.15 -9.26 3.36
CA HIS A 275 28.09 -8.25 3.41
C HIS A 275 26.68 -8.87 3.44
N HIS A 276 26.47 -9.99 2.75
CA HIS A 276 25.17 -10.66 2.68
C HIS A 276 24.78 -11.27 4.03
N VAL A 277 25.72 -11.91 4.71
CA VAL A 277 25.50 -12.45 6.07
C VAL A 277 25.20 -11.33 7.07
N LEU A 278 25.90 -10.21 6.99
CA LEU A 278 25.63 -9.03 7.84
C LEU A 278 24.25 -8.43 7.59
N VAL A 279 23.83 -8.33 6.32
CA VAL A 279 22.48 -7.86 5.96
C VAL A 279 21.42 -8.80 6.53
N ASN A 280 21.60 -10.12 6.39
CA ASN A 280 20.66 -11.10 6.93
C ASN A 280 20.56 -11.06 8.46
N ILE A 281 21.67 -10.81 9.16
CA ILE A 281 21.66 -10.68 10.63
C ILE A 281 20.96 -9.41 11.07
N PHE A 282 21.21 -8.28 10.41
CA PHE A 282 20.53 -7.03 10.75
C PHE A 282 19.05 -7.07 10.39
N ALA A 283 18.68 -7.77 9.31
CA ALA A 283 17.30 -8.07 9.00
C ALA A 283 16.68 -8.91 10.11
N PHE A 284 17.31 -10.03 10.50
CA PHE A 284 16.82 -10.90 11.56
C PHE A 284 16.70 -10.20 12.92
N ALA A 285 17.64 -9.31 13.25
CA ALA A 285 17.66 -8.56 14.50
C ALA A 285 16.74 -7.33 14.50
N ALA A 286 16.14 -6.97 13.35
CA ALA A 286 15.18 -5.88 13.28
C ALA A 286 13.97 -6.19 14.18
N LEU A 287 13.40 -5.15 14.78
CA LEU A 287 12.23 -5.31 15.62
C LEU A 287 11.05 -5.81 14.75
N PRO A 288 10.38 -6.91 15.14
CA PRO A 288 9.24 -7.38 14.39
C PRO A 288 8.12 -6.34 14.47
N VAL A 289 7.44 -6.13 13.36
CA VAL A 289 6.22 -5.34 13.35
C VAL A 289 5.17 -6.08 14.20
N ILE A 290 4.44 -5.33 15.03
CA ILE A 290 3.38 -5.87 15.89
C ILE A 290 2.04 -5.72 15.18
N ARG A 291 1.29 -6.82 15.08
CA ARG A 291 -0.06 -6.83 14.52
C ARG A 291 -1.04 -6.10 15.45
N GLY A 292 -1.83 -5.18 14.89
CA GLY A 292 -3.02 -4.63 15.51
C GLY A 292 -4.27 -5.33 14.99
N VAL A 293 -5.05 -5.96 15.87
CA VAL A 293 -6.36 -6.55 15.53
C VAL A 293 -7.42 -5.90 16.40
N TYR A 294 -8.36 -5.22 15.74
CA TYR A 294 -9.43 -4.47 16.37
C TYR A 294 -10.77 -5.02 15.91
N TYR A 295 -11.67 -5.19 16.87
CA TYR A 295 -13.03 -5.63 16.62
C TYR A 295 -13.96 -4.62 17.29
N GLU A 296 -14.69 -3.87 16.49
CA GLU A 296 -15.56 -2.79 16.96
C GLU A 296 -17.02 -3.19 16.83
N TYR A 297 -17.72 -3.16 17.97
CA TYR A 297 -19.16 -3.26 17.98
C TYR A 297 -19.79 -1.93 17.55
N THR A 298 -20.61 -1.96 16.51
CA THR A 298 -21.33 -0.78 16.02
C THR A 298 -22.82 -1.08 16.00
N ALA A 299 -23.60 -0.36 16.80
CA ALA A 299 -25.06 -0.53 16.94
C ALA A 299 -25.83 0.02 15.73
#